data_AF-A0A2P2I7K8-F1
#
_entry.id   AF-A0A2P2I7K8-F1
#
_cell.length_a   1.000
_cell.length_b   1.000
_cell.length_c   1.000
_cell.angle_alpha   90.00
_cell.angle_beta   90.00
_cell.angle_gamma   90.00
#
_symmetry.space_group_name_H-M   'P 1'
#
loop_
_entity.id
_entity.type
_entity.pdbx_description
1 polymer ?
#
loop_
_entity_poly.entity_id
_entity_poly.type
_entity_poly.pdbx_seq_one_letter_code
_entity_poly.pdbx_strand_id
1 'polypeptide(L)'
;LNIMAAEELLSLKWNNHQSHFMDILTFLRKKEMFIDATIACGGKVYSAHKFVLSTCSDYFKQIFTRNPCSNPIVYMKDVSCHDIEALLDFMYNGEVNVPQSSLGSLIKTAEGLQIKGLAVPDDPPASRREQDRDKRE
;
A
#
# COMPACT_ATOMS: atom_id res chain seq x y z
N LEU A 1 -23.38 -1.19 51.41
CA LEU A 1 -22.08 -0.66 50.95
C LEU A 1 -21.77 -1.34 49.62
N ASN A 2 -22.07 -0.70 48.50
CA ASN A 2 -21.75 -1.22 47.18
C ASN A 2 -20.83 -0.20 46.52
N ILE A 3 -19.51 -0.37 46.70
CA ILE A 3 -18.51 0.39 45.95
C ILE A 3 -18.15 -0.51 44.79
N MET A 4 -18.85 -0.35 43.67
CA MET A 4 -18.34 -0.83 42.39
C MET A 4 -17.10 0.00 42.10
N ALA A 5 -15.92 -0.57 42.31
CA ALA A 5 -14.69 0.03 41.82
C ALA A 5 -14.85 0.20 40.31
N ALA A 6 -14.87 1.44 39.83
CA ALA A 6 -14.76 1.70 38.42
C ALA A 6 -13.40 1.16 37.98
N GLU A 7 -13.38 0.15 37.12
CA GLU A 7 -12.13 -0.35 36.57
C GLU A 7 -11.45 0.80 35.83
N GLU A 8 -10.29 1.22 36.34
CA GLU A 8 -9.48 2.25 35.69
C GLU A 8 -8.94 1.69 34.36
N LEU A 9 -9.30 2.34 33.26
CA LEU A 9 -8.79 1.99 31.94
C LEU A 9 -7.36 2.52 31.78
N LEU A 10 -6.41 1.60 31.60
CA LEU A 10 -5.03 1.92 31.27
C LEU A 10 -4.82 1.91 29.75
N SER A 11 -4.19 2.96 29.22
CA SER A 11 -3.81 3.05 27.80
C SER A 11 -2.32 2.82 27.62
N LEU A 12 -1.97 1.82 26.80
CA LEU A 12 -0.58 1.46 26.50
C LEU A 12 -0.26 1.86 25.06
N LYS A 13 0.90 2.49 24.86
CA LYS A 13 1.39 2.89 23.54
C LYS A 13 2.78 2.32 23.30
N TRP A 14 2.94 1.62 22.18
CA TRP A 14 4.27 1.32 21.65
C TRP A 14 4.74 2.47 20.77
N ASN A 15 5.60 3.33 21.33
CA ASN A 15 5.99 4.60 20.72
C ASN A 15 6.58 4.47 19.31
N ASN A 16 7.32 3.39 19.04
CA ASN A 16 8.01 3.17 17.77
C ASN A 16 7.32 2.12 16.88
N HIS A 17 6.06 1.76 17.17
CA HIS A 17 5.36 0.73 16.41
C HIS A 17 5.29 1.04 14.91
N GLN A 18 4.98 2.28 14.54
CA GLN A 18 4.84 2.68 13.14
C GLN A 18 6.14 2.54 12.35
N SER A 19 7.25 3.10 12.86
CA SER A 19 8.56 2.99 12.18
C SER A 19 9.03 1.55 12.12
N HIS A 20 8.88 0.79 13.20
CA HIS A 20 9.24 -0.62 13.23
C HIS A 20 8.45 -1.45 12.20
N PHE A 21 7.17 -1.16 12.04
CA PHE A 21 6.33 -1.84 11.05
C PHE A 21 6.78 -1.53 9.61
N MET A 22 7.13 -0.27 9.31
CA MET A 22 7.68 0.12 8.01
C MET A 22 9.04 -0.54 7.72
N ASP A 23 9.92 -0.62 8.71
CA ASP A 23 11.21 -1.29 8.59
C ASP A 23 11.03 -2.79 8.30
N ILE A 24 10.07 -3.44 8.97
CA ILE A 24 9.73 -4.85 8.72
C ILE A 24 9.22 -5.03 7.29
N LEU A 25 8.29 -4.20 6.80
CA LEU A 25 7.77 -4.36 5.43
C LEU A 25 8.88 -4.22 4.39
N THR A 26 9.77 -3.25 4.57
CA THR A 26 10.97 -3.07 3.73
C THR A 26 11.88 -4.30 3.79
N PHE A 27 12.11 -4.85 4.98
CA PHE A 27 12.89 -6.07 5.17
C PHE A 27 12.26 -7.28 4.48
N LEU A 28 10.96 -7.50 4.65
CA LEU A 28 10.22 -8.62 4.04
C LEU A 28 10.30 -8.58 2.52
N ARG A 29 10.19 -7.39 1.92
CA ARG A 29 10.40 -7.23 0.47
C ARG A 29 11.80 -7.62 0.04
N LYS A 30 12.83 -7.10 0.71
CA LYS A 30 14.23 -7.39 0.38
C LYS A 30 14.59 -8.87 0.53
N LYS A 31 13.89 -9.58 1.43
CA LYS A 31 14.09 -11.01 1.68
C LYS A 31 13.12 -11.90 0.91
N GLU A 32 12.21 -11.32 0.14
CA GLU A 32 11.15 -12.04 -0.58
C GLU A 32 10.36 -13.00 0.33
N MET A 33 10.06 -12.55 1.55
CA MET A 33 9.33 -13.34 2.56
C MET A 33 7.84 -13.01 2.51
N PHE A 34 6.98 -14.03 2.60
CA PHE A 34 5.51 -13.89 2.56
C PHE A 34 4.96 -13.31 1.25
N ILE A 35 5.70 -13.49 0.15
CA ILE A 35 5.29 -13.07 -1.19
C ILE A 35 4.08 -13.87 -1.63
N ASP A 36 3.04 -13.14 -2.03
CA ASP A 36 1.78 -13.68 -2.49
C ASP A 36 1.27 -13.01 -3.76
N ALA A 37 2.03 -12.09 -4.37
CA ALA A 37 1.73 -11.53 -5.69
C ALA A 37 2.99 -11.36 -6.53
N THR A 38 2.80 -11.33 -7.85
CA THR A 38 3.86 -11.11 -8.82
C THR A 38 3.46 -10.01 -9.79
N ILE A 39 4.37 -9.06 -10.07
CA ILE A 39 4.20 -8.07 -11.14
C ILE A 39 5.19 -8.41 -12.25
N ALA A 40 4.69 -8.54 -13.48
CA ALA A 40 5.53 -8.75 -14.67
C ALA A 40 5.52 -7.48 -15.53
N CYS A 41 6.70 -6.94 -15.85
CA CYS A 41 6.84 -5.71 -16.61
C CYS A 41 8.10 -5.78 -17.48
N GLY A 42 7.98 -5.53 -18.78
CA GLY A 42 9.13 -5.45 -19.71
C GLY A 42 10.11 -6.64 -19.63
N GLY A 43 9.61 -7.86 -19.44
CA GLY A 43 10.43 -9.07 -19.30
C GLY A 43 11.05 -9.30 -17.92
N LYS A 44 10.88 -8.35 -16.98
CA LYS A 44 11.23 -8.51 -15.57
C LYS A 44 10.03 -8.97 -14.75
N VAL A 45 10.32 -9.58 -13.60
CA VAL A 45 9.32 -10.09 -12.66
C VAL A 45 9.68 -9.58 -11.27
N TYR A 46 8.67 -9.11 -10.53
CA TYR A 46 8.81 -8.54 -9.20
C TYR A 46 7.90 -9.28 -8.21
N SER A 47 8.51 -9.86 -7.20
CA SER A 47 7.85 -10.44 -6.04
C SER A 47 7.29 -9.32 -5.15
N ALA A 48 6.01 -9.42 -4.76
CA ALA A 48 5.35 -8.41 -3.92
C ALA A 48 4.31 -9.01 -2.95
N HIS A 49 3.82 -8.17 -2.04
CA HIS A 49 2.72 -8.51 -1.13
C HIS A 49 1.41 -7.89 -1.61
N LYS A 50 0.35 -8.70 -1.78
CA LYS A 50 -1.01 -8.20 -2.08
C LYS A 50 -1.46 -7.17 -1.07
N PHE A 51 -1.12 -7.37 0.20
CA PHE A 51 -1.49 -6.45 1.28
C PHE A 51 -0.94 -5.04 1.03
N VAL A 52 0.36 -4.94 0.71
CA VAL A 52 1.01 -3.64 0.44
C VAL A 52 0.42 -3.03 -0.83
N LEU A 53 0.39 -3.79 -1.93
CA LEU A 53 -0.15 -3.32 -3.20
C LEU A 53 -1.61 -2.83 -3.08
N SER A 54 -2.49 -3.57 -2.39
CA SER A 54 -3.90 -3.21 -2.21
C SER A 54 -4.10 -2.01 -1.29
N THR A 55 -3.19 -1.81 -0.33
CA THR A 55 -3.25 -0.66 0.56
C THR A 55 -2.90 0.61 -0.21
N CYS A 56 -1.85 0.54 -1.02
CA CYS A 56 -1.34 1.69 -1.76
C CYS A 56 -2.07 1.97 -3.09
N SER A 57 -2.82 1.02 -3.65
CA SER A 57 -3.44 1.15 -4.98
C SER A 57 -4.83 0.52 -5.03
N ASP A 58 -5.81 1.32 -5.44
CA ASP A 58 -7.17 0.84 -5.61
C ASP A 58 -7.33 -0.06 -6.85
N TYR A 59 -6.45 0.10 -7.86
CA TYR A 59 -6.35 -0.80 -9.00
C TYR A 59 -5.98 -2.23 -8.55
N PHE A 60 -4.88 -2.37 -7.79
CA PHE A 60 -4.46 -3.68 -7.29
C PHE A 60 -5.48 -4.28 -6.32
N LYS A 61 -6.05 -3.44 -5.43
CA LYS A 61 -7.13 -3.87 -4.53
C LYS A 61 -8.30 -4.49 -5.29
N GLN A 62 -8.76 -3.83 -6.36
CA GLN A 62 -9.85 -4.32 -7.19
C GLN A 62 -9.50 -5.66 -7.87
N ILE A 63 -8.30 -5.76 -8.45
CA ILE A 63 -7.85 -6.98 -9.13
C ILE A 63 -7.82 -8.16 -8.16
N PHE A 64 -7.19 -8.01 -7.00
CA PHE A 64 -7.02 -9.11 -6.05
C PHE A 64 -8.33 -9.49 -5.34
N THR A 65 -9.26 -8.54 -5.19
CA THR A 65 -10.59 -8.83 -4.63
C THR A 65 -11.46 -9.60 -5.62
N ARG A 66 -11.42 -9.24 -6.91
CA ARG A 66 -12.25 -9.89 -7.95
C ARG A 66 -11.72 -11.25 -8.38
N ASN A 67 -10.41 -11.46 -8.28
CA ASN A 67 -9.75 -12.69 -8.71
C ASN A 67 -9.00 -13.33 -7.53
N PRO A 68 -9.69 -14.09 -6.67
CA PRO A 68 -9.06 -14.79 -5.57
C PRO A 68 -8.16 -15.91 -6.09
N CYS A 69 -6.89 -15.60 -6.29
CA CYS A 69 -5.82 -16.53 -6.66
C CYS A 69 -4.75 -16.52 -5.55
N SER A 70 -4.08 -17.64 -5.31
CA SER A 70 -3.01 -17.74 -4.31
C SER A 70 -1.83 -16.83 -4.64
N ASN A 71 -1.38 -16.81 -5.89
CA ASN A 71 -0.29 -15.95 -6.37
C ASN A 71 -0.61 -15.37 -7.77
N PRO A 72 -1.40 -14.29 -7.87
CA PRO A 72 -1.73 -13.66 -9.14
C PRO A 72 -0.49 -13.00 -9.76
N ILE A 73 -0.35 -13.16 -11.07
CA ILE A 73 0.63 -12.45 -11.88
C ILE A 73 -0.09 -11.28 -12.56
N VAL A 74 0.28 -10.05 -12.23
CA VAL A 74 -0.24 -8.83 -12.88
C VAL A 74 0.75 -8.38 -13.93
N TYR A 75 0.36 -8.47 -15.19
CA TYR A 75 1.19 -8.04 -16.32
C TYR A 75 0.97 -6.56 -16.65
N MET A 76 2.05 -5.79 -16.56
CA MET A 76 2.09 -4.37 -16.87
C MET A 76 2.57 -4.17 -18.30
N LYS A 77 1.60 -3.93 -19.18
CA LYS A 77 1.87 -3.61 -20.58
C LYS A 77 2.14 -2.11 -20.72
N ASP A 78 3.12 -1.75 -21.54
CA ASP A 78 3.43 -0.36 -21.91
C ASP A 78 3.85 0.53 -20.72
N VAL A 79 4.34 -0.09 -19.64
CA VAL A 79 4.92 0.59 -18.48
C VAL A 79 6.43 0.36 -18.43
N SER A 80 7.17 1.39 -18.02
CA SER A 80 8.61 1.28 -17.79
C SER A 80 8.91 0.43 -16.56
N CYS A 81 9.86 -0.51 -16.67
CA CYS A 81 10.36 -1.26 -15.51
C CYS A 81 10.92 -0.36 -14.42
N HIS A 82 11.55 0.77 -14.81
CA HIS A 82 12.07 1.75 -13.87
C HIS A 82 10.95 2.40 -13.05
N ASP A 83 9.81 2.70 -13.69
CA ASP A 83 8.67 3.29 -12.98
C ASP A 83 8.05 2.26 -12.03
N ILE A 84 7.95 0.98 -12.42
CA ILE A 84 7.49 -0.07 -11.50
C ILE A 84 8.43 -0.24 -10.29
N GLU A 85 9.74 -0.25 -10.51
CA GLU A 85 10.74 -0.33 -9.43
C GLU A 85 10.60 0.84 -8.45
N ALA A 86 10.52 2.06 -8.98
CA ALA A 86 10.35 3.27 -8.18
C ALA A 86 9.01 3.30 -7.42
N LEU A 87 7.91 2.87 -8.05
CA LEU A 87 6.61 2.80 -7.39
C LEU A 87 6.56 1.74 -6.30
N LEU A 88 7.21 0.59 -6.50
CA LEU A 88 7.33 -0.41 -5.44
C LEU A 88 8.17 0.15 -4.28
N ASP A 89 9.27 0.86 -4.54
CA ASP A 89 10.06 1.52 -3.49
C ASP A 89 9.22 2.54 -2.72
N PHE A 90 8.46 3.37 -3.43
CA PHE A 90 7.51 4.28 -2.81
C PHE A 90 6.48 3.56 -1.92
N MET A 91 5.87 2.45 -2.39
CA MET A 91 4.86 1.71 -1.63
C MET A 91 5.41 1.08 -0.34
N TYR A 92 6.66 0.63 -0.35
CA TYR A 92 7.25 -0.07 0.80
C TYR A 92 7.96 0.86 1.77
N ASN A 93 8.52 1.97 1.29
CA ASN A 93 9.29 2.91 2.10
C ASN A 93 8.47 4.15 2.49
N GLY A 94 7.38 4.44 1.77
CA GLY A 94 6.62 5.70 1.87
C GLY A 94 7.24 6.86 1.08
N GLU A 95 8.41 6.66 0.47
CA GLU A 95 9.13 7.67 -0.30
C GLU A 95 9.98 7.03 -1.41
N VAL A 96 10.31 7.82 -2.43
CA VAL A 96 11.23 7.42 -3.51
C VAL A 96 11.97 8.63 -4.06
N ASN A 97 13.23 8.43 -4.45
CA ASN A 97 14.03 9.44 -5.14
C ASN A 97 14.14 9.07 -6.62
N VAL A 98 13.75 9.98 -7.52
CA VAL A 98 13.85 9.79 -8.96
C VAL A 98 14.42 11.03 -9.66
N PRO A 99 15.07 10.88 -10.84
CA PRO A 99 15.45 12.02 -11.65
C PRO A 99 14.23 12.85 -12.06
N GLN A 100 14.37 14.18 -12.11
CA GLN A 100 13.30 15.09 -12.57
C GLN A 100 12.77 14.71 -13.97
N SER A 101 13.65 14.21 -14.84
CA SER A 101 13.28 13.74 -16.18
C SER A 101 12.35 12.52 -16.19
N SER A 102 12.37 11.72 -15.12
CA SER A 102 11.54 10.51 -14.97
C SER A 102 10.25 10.77 -14.17
N LEU A 103 10.13 11.93 -13.52
CA LEU A 103 8.96 12.24 -12.68
C LEU A 103 7.65 12.17 -13.47
N GLY A 104 7.62 12.72 -14.69
CA GLY A 104 6.41 12.72 -15.51
C GLY A 104 5.91 11.31 -15.86
N SER A 105 6.80 10.38 -16.21
CA SER A 105 6.42 8.99 -16.51
C SER A 105 6.00 8.24 -15.26
N LEU A 106 6.67 8.47 -14.14
CA LEU A 106 6.33 7.89 -12.85
C LEU A 106 4.92 8.28 -12.42
N ILE A 107 4.59 9.58 -12.44
CA ILE A 107 3.25 10.08 -12.05
C ILE A 107 2.17 9.53 -12.99
N LYS A 108 2.41 9.53 -14.30
CA LYS A 108 1.46 8.95 -15.27
C LYS A 108 1.21 7.45 -14.99
N THR A 109 2.25 6.71 -14.64
CA THR A 109 2.11 5.30 -14.24
C THR A 109 1.35 5.16 -12.93
N ALA A 110 1.63 6.03 -11.95
CA ALA A 110 0.93 6.07 -10.67
C ALA A 110 -0.57 6.36 -10.83
N GLU A 111 -0.95 7.23 -11.78
CA GLU A 111 -2.35 7.51 -12.14
C GLU A 111 -3.04 6.28 -12.71
N GLY A 112 -2.42 5.60 -13.68
CA GLY A 112 -2.97 4.37 -14.26
C GLY A 112 -3.15 3.26 -13.21
N LEU A 113 -2.26 3.20 -12.23
CA LEU A 113 -2.33 2.26 -11.11
C LEU A 113 -3.10 2.80 -9.91
N GLN A 114 -3.66 4.01 -9.96
CA GLN A 114 -4.41 4.65 -8.89
C GLN A 114 -3.68 4.61 -7.53
N ILE A 115 -2.40 4.99 -7.53
CA ILE A 115 -1.54 4.95 -6.33
C ILE A 115 -1.83 6.14 -5.42
N LYS A 116 -2.13 5.85 -4.15
CA LYS A 116 -2.40 6.84 -3.11
C LYS A 116 -1.14 7.66 -2.81
N GLY A 117 -1.33 8.95 -2.56
CA GLY A 117 -0.25 9.90 -2.28
C GLY A 117 0.51 10.39 -3.53
N LEU A 118 0.34 9.75 -4.69
CA LEU A 118 0.92 10.22 -5.97
C LEU A 118 -0.14 10.58 -7.01
N ALA A 119 -1.24 9.83 -7.06
CA ALA A 119 -2.32 10.03 -8.04
C ALA A 119 -3.72 10.15 -7.42
N VAL A 120 -3.91 9.56 -6.24
CA VAL A 120 -5.15 9.66 -5.48
C VAL A 120 -4.85 10.36 -4.15
N PRO A 121 -5.66 11.34 -3.72
CA PRO A 121 -5.53 11.93 -2.40
C PRO A 121 -5.55 10.84 -1.32
N ASP A 122 -4.58 10.86 -0.41
CA ASP A 122 -4.54 9.95 0.74
C ASP A 122 -5.21 10.63 1.93
N ASP A 123 -6.55 10.58 1.96
CA ASP A 123 -7.28 11.15 3.09
C ASP A 123 -7.03 10.32 4.36
N PRO A 124 -6.70 10.96 5.50
CA PRO A 124 -6.44 10.26 6.74
C PRO A 124 -7.67 9.48 7.19
N PRO A 125 -7.52 8.30 7.82
CA PRO A 125 -8.62 7.37 8.14
C PRO A 125 -9.78 7.96 8.97
N ALA A 126 -9.61 9.13 9.59
CA ALA A 126 -10.69 9.85 10.29
C ALA A 126 -11.76 10.42 9.35
N SER A 127 -11.41 10.81 8.11
CA SER A 127 -12.36 11.42 7.16
C SER A 127 -13.35 10.43 6.54
N ARG A 128 -13.05 9.12 6.57
CA ARG A 128 -13.93 8.08 5.99
C ARG A 128 -15.18 7.80 6.82
N ARG A 129 -15.20 8.16 8.11
CA ARG A 129 -16.32 7.89 9.01
C ARG A 129 -17.54 8.78 8.75
N GLU A 130 -17.37 9.91 8.09
CA GLU A 130 -18.47 10.82 7.73
C GLU A 130 -19.15 10.40 6.43
N GLN A 131 -18.41 9.92 5.42
CA GLN A 131 -18.98 9.53 4.12
C GLN A 131 -19.81 8.22 4.14
N ASP A 132 -19.57 7.32 5.10
CA ASP A 132 -20.37 6.10 5.27
C ASP A 132 -21.70 6.32 6.02
N ARG A 133 -21.87 7.48 6.70
CA ARG A 133 -23.13 7.84 7.37
C ARG A 133 -24.15 8.38 6.36
N ASP A 134 -23.70 9.20 5.40
CA ASP A 134 -24.57 9.79 4.37
C ASP A 134 -25.11 8.79 3.33
N LYS A 135 -24.61 7.54 3.29
CA LYS A 135 -25.14 6.49 2.40
C LYS A 135 -26.17 5.57 3.07
N ARG A 136 -26.53 5.85 4.33
CA ARG A 136 -27.51 5.07 5.11
C ARG A 136 -28.77 5.84 5.48
N GLU A 137 -28.92 7.07 4.98
CA GLU A 137 -30.16 7.87 5.02
C GLU A 137 -30.77 7.97 3.62
#